data_AF-A0A3E5ALT2-F1
#
_entry.id   AF-A0A3E5ALT2-F1
#
_cell.length_a   1.000
_cell.length_b   1.000
_cell.length_c   1.000
_cell.angle_alpha   90.00
_cell.angle_beta   90.00
_cell.angle_gamma   90.00
#
_symmetry.space_group_name_H-M   'P 1'
#
loop_
_entity.id
_entity.type
_entity.pdbx_description
1 polymer ?
#
loop_
_entity_poly.entity_id
_entity_poly.type
_entity_poly.pdbx_seq_one_letter_code
_entity_poly.pdbx_strand_id
1 'polypeptide(L)'
;MILNKCPICGSELEYNLLYQFTKPFKILKSGKLSIRPKRGKVDICPMECGFISCTNTNCGFHTNCDLEVEENFRCKIFLDDDNNYNIEFDDNVPGQMSIETLENGKYMPEHS
;
A
#
# COMPACT_ATOMS: atom_id res chain seq x y z
N MET A 1 -0.66 -11.52 13.29
CA MET A 1 0.06 -12.63 12.60
C MET A 1 1.14 -12.02 11.73
N ILE A 2 2.31 -12.64 11.59
CA ILE A 2 3.37 -12.10 10.71
C ILE A 2 2.89 -12.12 9.25
N LEU A 3 2.98 -10.98 8.56
CA LEU A 3 2.65 -10.82 7.16
C LEU A 3 3.87 -11.16 6.28
N ASN A 4 4.14 -12.45 6.09
CA ASN A 4 5.25 -12.93 5.26
C ASN A 4 4.81 -13.54 3.92
N LYS A 5 3.50 -13.62 3.68
CA LYS A 5 2.88 -14.13 2.45
C LYS A 5 1.59 -13.37 2.17
N CYS A 6 1.21 -13.35 0.91
CA CYS A 6 -0.04 -12.74 0.47
C CYS A 6 -1.22 -13.40 1.21
N PRO A 7 -2.07 -12.60 1.90
CA PRO A 7 -3.20 -13.14 2.65
C PRO A 7 -4.30 -13.72 1.75
N ILE A 8 -4.27 -13.42 0.45
CA ILE A 8 -5.25 -13.91 -0.53
C ILE A 8 -4.82 -15.25 -1.12
N CYS A 9 -3.61 -15.30 -1.70
CA CYS A 9 -3.19 -16.40 -2.55
C CYS A 9 -1.93 -17.13 -2.05
N GLY A 10 -1.35 -16.71 -0.92
CA GLY A 10 -0.18 -17.33 -0.32
C GLY A 10 1.15 -17.14 -1.09
N SER A 11 1.14 -16.36 -2.19
CA SER A 11 2.33 -15.98 -2.93
C SER A 11 3.22 -15.02 -2.12
N GLU A 12 4.43 -14.77 -2.62
CA GLU A 12 5.35 -13.82 -2.00
C GLU A 12 4.79 -12.38 -2.02
N LEU A 13 5.25 -11.59 -1.06
CA LEU A 13 5.00 -10.16 -0.96
C LEU A 13 6.29 -9.40 -1.26
N GLU A 14 6.14 -8.22 -1.83
CA GLU A 14 7.21 -7.26 -2.04
C GLU A 14 6.86 -5.94 -1.38
N TYR A 15 7.88 -5.25 -0.86
CA TYR A 15 7.76 -3.88 -0.40
C TYR A 15 8.36 -2.95 -1.45
N ASN A 16 7.52 -2.11 -2.03
CA ASN A 16 7.88 -1.18 -3.09
C ASN A 16 8.15 0.20 -2.49
N LEU A 17 9.42 0.59 -2.47
CA LEU A 17 9.84 1.90 -1.97
C LEU A 17 9.85 2.92 -3.12
N LEU A 18 9.02 3.96 -2.98
CA LEU A 18 8.89 5.07 -3.89
C LEU A 18 9.83 6.21 -3.45
N TYR A 19 10.72 6.60 -4.35
CA TYR A 19 11.62 7.74 -4.16
C TYR A 19 11.24 8.86 -5.11
N GLN A 20 10.71 9.97 -4.57
CA GLN A 20 10.42 11.16 -5.36
C GLN A 20 11.38 12.30 -5.04
N PHE A 21 11.91 12.94 -6.09
CA PHE A 21 12.81 14.08 -5.96
C PHE A 21 12.05 15.40 -6.09
N THR A 22 12.32 16.33 -5.18
CA THR A 22 11.77 17.69 -5.22
C THR A 22 12.53 18.56 -6.21
N LYS A 23 11.79 19.26 -7.09
CA LYS A 23 12.33 20.27 -8.01
C LYS A 23 11.81 21.66 -7.62
N PRO A 24 12.53 22.44 -6.81
CA PRO A 24 12.03 23.71 -6.31
C PRO A 24 12.03 24.81 -7.39
N PHE A 25 10.94 25.55 -7.46
CA PHE A 25 10.81 26.76 -8.27
C PHE A 25 10.68 27.99 -7.37
N LYS A 26 11.12 29.16 -7.84
CA LYS A 26 10.93 30.42 -7.09
C LYS A 26 9.54 30.97 -7.41
N ILE A 27 8.85 31.50 -6.40
CA ILE A 27 7.70 32.38 -6.60
C ILE A 27 8.24 33.79 -6.82
N LEU A 28 7.91 34.39 -7.96
CA LEU A 28 8.31 35.75 -8.34
C LEU A 28 7.42 36.78 -7.62
N LYS A 29 7.85 38.06 -7.59
CA LYS A 29 7.02 39.16 -7.04
C LYS A 29 5.65 39.29 -7.71
N SER A 30 5.53 38.80 -8.95
CA SER A 30 4.27 38.74 -9.69
C SER A 30 3.35 37.58 -9.28
N GLY A 31 3.76 36.73 -8.33
CA GLY A 31 3.04 35.50 -7.96
C GLY A 31 3.25 34.32 -8.90
N LYS A 32 3.89 34.51 -10.06
CA LYS A 32 4.20 33.44 -11.01
C LYS A 32 5.42 32.60 -10.57
N LEU A 33 5.50 31.36 -11.01
CA LEU A 33 6.71 30.54 -10.88
C LEU A 33 7.82 31.02 -11.81
N SER A 34 9.07 30.81 -11.41
CA SER A 34 10.23 30.98 -12.27
C SER A 34 10.23 29.93 -13.40
N ILE A 35 10.69 30.32 -14.59
CA ILE A 35 10.77 29.39 -15.74
C ILE A 35 11.75 28.23 -15.47
N ARG A 36 12.84 28.53 -14.75
CA ARG A 36 13.87 27.55 -14.40
C ARG A 36 13.75 27.19 -12.92
N PRO A 37 14.01 25.94 -12.55
CA PRO A 37 14.12 25.55 -11.15
C PRO A 37 15.33 26.24 -10.50
N LYS A 38 15.34 26.29 -9.17
CA LYS A 38 16.51 26.74 -8.40
C LYS A 38 17.67 25.76 -8.67
N ARG A 39 18.88 26.28 -8.92
CA ARG A 39 20.08 25.45 -9.09
C ARG A 39 20.52 24.88 -7.75
N GLY A 40 20.90 23.60 -7.75
CA GLY A 40 21.33 22.83 -6.57
C GLY A 40 20.44 21.59 -6.36
N LYS A 41 21.01 20.50 -5.83
CA LYS A 41 20.19 19.43 -5.24
C LYS A 41 19.60 19.99 -3.97
N VAL A 42 18.28 20.01 -3.91
CA VAL A 42 17.55 20.51 -2.78
C VAL A 42 16.58 19.39 -2.46
N ASP A 43 17.05 18.42 -1.67
CA ASP A 43 16.21 17.40 -1.03
C ASP A 43 15.39 18.06 0.09
N ILE A 44 14.68 19.12 -0.26
CA ILE A 44 13.67 19.68 0.63
C ILE A 44 12.47 18.76 0.49
N CYS A 45 12.18 18.05 1.58
CA CYS A 45 11.06 17.11 1.68
C CYS A 45 11.17 15.93 0.69
N PRO A 46 12.19 15.05 0.81
CA PRO A 46 12.15 13.78 0.09
C PRO A 46 10.86 13.05 0.49
N MET A 47 10.05 12.70 -0.49
CA MET A 47 8.91 11.84 -0.26
C MET A 47 9.41 10.41 -0.42
N GLU A 48 9.75 9.82 0.72
CA GLU A 48 9.96 8.39 0.86
C GLU A 48 8.66 7.81 1.38
N CYS A 49 7.98 7.06 0.51
CA CYS A 49 6.81 6.29 0.88
C CYS A 49 6.90 4.92 0.24
N GLY A 50 6.24 3.93 0.79
CA GLY A 50 6.25 2.60 0.19
C GLY A 50 4.97 1.85 0.47
N PHE A 51 4.71 0.85 -0.36
CA PHE A 51 3.52 0.03 -0.26
C PHE A 51 3.90 -1.44 -0.41
N ILE A 52 3.05 -2.32 0.09
CA ILE A 52 3.19 -3.77 -0.05
C ILE A 52 2.33 -4.22 -1.22
N SER A 53 2.83 -5.12 -2.06
CA SER A 53 2.03 -5.78 -3.10
C SER A 53 2.34 -7.27 -3.20
N CYS A 54 1.39 -8.02 -3.75
CA CYS A 54 1.61 -9.42 -4.07
C CYS A 54 2.34 -9.57 -5.41
N THR A 55 3.33 -10.47 -5.45
CA THR A 55 4.10 -10.77 -6.68
C THR A 55 3.26 -11.50 -7.75
N ASN A 56 2.12 -12.09 -7.37
CA ASN A 56 1.18 -12.67 -8.31
C ASN A 56 0.32 -11.57 -8.94
N THR A 57 0.58 -11.25 -10.22
CA THR A 57 -0.09 -10.19 -10.98
C THR A 57 -1.60 -10.38 -11.13
N ASN A 58 -2.12 -11.60 -10.93
CA ASN A 58 -3.56 -11.89 -11.00
C ASN A 58 -4.28 -11.73 -9.65
N CYS A 59 -3.56 -11.46 -8.56
CA CYS A 59 -4.12 -11.41 -7.20
C CYS A 59 -4.72 -10.04 -6.84
N GLY A 60 -4.09 -8.96 -7.29
CA GLY A 60 -4.54 -7.59 -7.00
C GLY A 60 -4.33 -7.11 -5.56
N PHE A 61 -3.75 -7.92 -4.66
CA PHE A 61 -3.45 -7.48 -3.29
C PHE A 61 -2.36 -6.41 -3.27
N HIS A 62 -2.68 -5.26 -2.68
CA HIS A 62 -1.75 -4.18 -2.41
C HIS A 62 -2.24 -3.28 -1.27
N THR A 63 -1.32 -2.54 -0.64
CA THR A 63 -1.64 -1.43 0.26
C THR A 63 -1.49 -0.08 -0.44
N ASN A 64 -2.00 0.98 0.18
CA ASN A 64 -1.52 2.33 -0.07
C ASN A 64 -0.20 2.59 0.68
N CYS A 65 0.28 3.84 0.63
CA CYS A 65 1.53 4.26 1.28
C CYS A 65 1.46 4.36 2.81
N ASP A 66 0.25 4.29 3.38
CA ASP A 66 -0.01 4.31 4.82
C ASP A 66 -0.32 2.90 5.35
N LEU A 67 -0.03 1.86 4.54
CA LEU A 67 -0.32 0.44 4.79
C LEU A 67 -1.81 0.07 4.88
N GLU A 68 -2.70 0.98 4.48
CA GLU A 68 -4.13 0.68 4.41
C GLU A 68 -4.42 -0.14 3.16
N VAL A 69 -5.33 -1.11 3.27
CA VAL A 69 -5.76 -1.95 2.16
C VAL A 69 -7.05 -1.39 1.60
N GLU A 70 -7.09 -1.20 0.27
CA GLU A 70 -8.25 -0.67 -0.44
C GLU A 70 -9.49 -1.59 -0.29
N GLU A 71 -10.67 -1.01 -0.54
CA GLU A 71 -11.98 -1.62 -0.30
C GLU A 71 -12.02 -3.09 -0.80
N ASN A 72 -12.55 -3.98 0.05
CA ASN A 72 -12.74 -5.45 -0.09
C ASN A 72 -11.80 -6.34 0.74
N PHE A 73 -10.78 -5.80 1.41
CA PHE A 73 -9.94 -6.58 2.34
C PHE A 73 -10.02 -6.05 3.77
N ARG A 74 -10.68 -6.83 4.63
CA ARG A 74 -10.85 -6.53 6.06
C ARG A 74 -9.64 -6.94 6.85
N CYS A 75 -8.53 -6.28 6.59
CA CYS A 75 -7.34 -6.47 7.37
C CYS A 75 -6.70 -5.14 7.74
N LYS A 76 -6.05 -5.16 8.89
CA LYS A 76 -5.19 -4.11 9.37
C LYS A 76 -3.77 -4.60 9.27
N ILE A 77 -2.92 -3.81 8.63
CA ILE A 77 -1.48 -4.04 8.57
C ILE A 77 -0.80 -3.04 9.50
N PHE A 78 0.17 -3.51 10.28
CA PHE A 78 0.90 -2.68 11.23
C PHE A 78 2.30 -3.25 11.48
N LEU A 79 3.19 -2.41 12.01
CA LEU A 79 4.51 -2.81 12.47
C LEU A 79 4.46 -3.10 13.98
N ASP A 80 5.16 -4.13 14.41
CA ASP A 80 5.43 -4.35 15.84
C ASP A 80 6.70 -3.60 16.29
N ASP A 81 7.04 -3.74 17.57
CA ASP A 81 8.20 -3.08 18.19
C ASP A 81 9.54 -3.50 17.54
N ASP A 82 9.58 -4.65 16.88
CA ASP A 82 10.75 -5.19 16.18
C ASP A 82 10.76 -4.81 14.68
N ASN A 83 9.83 -3.98 14.23
CA ASN A 83 9.61 -3.58 12.83
C ASN A 83 9.21 -4.75 11.90
N ASN A 84 8.56 -5.78 12.41
CA ASN A 84 7.96 -6.81 11.56
C ASN A 84 6.56 -6.36 11.10
N TYR A 85 6.28 -6.57 9.81
CA TYR A 85 4.93 -6.39 9.30
C TYR A 85 4.01 -7.49 9.83
N ASN A 86 2.90 -7.07 10.40
CA ASN A 86 1.86 -7.91 10.96
C ASN A 86 0.52 -7.60 10.30
N ILE A 87 -0.34 -8.61 10.27
CA ILE A 87 -1.72 -8.54 9.78
C ILE A 87 -2.68 -9.06 10.84
N GLU A 88 -3.79 -8.34 11.00
CA GLU A 88 -4.99 -8.72 11.75
C GLU A 88 -6.19 -8.66 10.82
N PHE A 89 -7.06 -9.66 10.89
CA PHE A 89 -8.32 -9.66 10.14
C PHE A 89 -9.44 -9.21 11.06
N ASP A 90 -10.33 -8.34 10.56
CA ASP A 90 -11.51 -7.90 11.31
C ASP A 90 -12.76 -8.62 10.79
N ASP A 91 -13.21 -9.60 11.57
CA ASP A 91 -14.41 -10.38 11.29
C ASP A 91 -15.72 -9.61 11.63
N ASN A 92 -15.64 -8.43 12.26
CA ASN A 92 -16.80 -7.73 12.83
C ASN A 92 -17.32 -6.54 12.02
N VAL A 93 -16.81 -6.29 10.81
CA VAL A 93 -17.39 -5.23 9.96
C VAL A 93 -18.75 -5.72 9.42
N PRO A 94 -19.88 -5.03 9.63
CA PRO A 94 -21.17 -5.47 9.08
C PRO A 94 -21.17 -5.41 7.55
N GLY A 95 -21.55 -6.49 6.85
CA GLY A 95 -21.97 -6.43 5.43
C GLY A 95 -20.99 -6.87 4.33
N GLN A 96 -19.95 -7.67 4.60
CA GLN A 96 -19.13 -8.31 3.54
C GLN A 96 -18.76 -9.74 3.94
N MET A 97 -18.57 -10.58 2.91
CA MET A 97 -18.39 -12.04 2.99
C MET A 97 -17.32 -12.48 3.99
N SER A 98 -17.65 -13.51 4.78
CA SER A 98 -16.73 -14.19 5.68
C SER A 98 -15.65 -14.95 4.90
N ILE A 99 -14.46 -15.04 5.52
CA ILE A 99 -13.29 -15.78 5.03
C ILE A 99 -13.61 -17.27 4.79
N GLU A 100 -14.70 -17.78 5.36
CA GLU A 100 -15.18 -19.16 5.23
C GLU A 100 -15.59 -19.58 3.80
N THR A 101 -15.58 -18.67 2.82
CA THR A 101 -15.96 -18.97 1.42
C THR A 101 -14.78 -19.43 0.54
N LEU A 102 -13.60 -19.68 1.10
CA LEU A 102 -12.41 -20.15 0.37
C LEU A 102 -12.14 -21.64 0.64
N GLU A 103 -12.72 -22.54 -0.17
CA GLU A 103 -12.17 -23.90 -0.31
C GLU A 103 -11.03 -23.90 -1.34
N ASN A 104 -9.84 -24.36 -0.93
CA ASN A 104 -8.65 -24.52 -1.80
C ASN A 104 -8.16 -23.24 -2.50
N GLY A 105 -8.34 -22.05 -1.89
CA GLY A 105 -7.73 -20.80 -2.37
C GLY A 105 -8.35 -20.25 -3.66
N LYS A 106 -9.60 -20.58 -3.98
CA LYS A 106 -10.35 -20.00 -5.09
C LYS A 106 -11.68 -19.39 -4.60
N TYR A 107 -11.95 -18.17 -5.03
CA TYR A 107 -13.23 -17.49 -4.82
C TYR A 107 -14.34 -18.24 -5.58
N MET A 108 -15.37 -18.70 -4.86
CA MET A 108 -16.59 -19.27 -5.44
C MET A 108 -17.74 -18.28 -5.19
N PRO A 109 -18.24 -17.56 -6.22
CA PRO A 109 -19.45 -16.76 -6.05
C PRO A 109 -20.65 -17.70 -5.83
N GLU A 110 -21.51 -17.36 -4.88
CA GLU A 110 -22.77 -18.09 -4.66
C GLU A 110 -23.59 -18.12 -5.94
N HIS A 111 -23.94 -19.33 -6.39
CA HIS A 111 -24.73 -19.54 -7.59
C HIS A 111 -26.15 -18.97 -7.39
N SER A 112 -26.51 -18.02 -8.25
CA SER A 112 -27.90 -17.62 -8.54
C SER A 112 -28.61 -18.66 -9.41
#